data_AF-A0A955QJT3-F1
#
_entry.id   AF-A0A955QJT3-F1
#
_cell.length_a   1.000
_cell.length_b   1.000
_cell.length_c   1.000
_cell.angle_alpha   90.00
_cell.angle_beta   90.00
_cell.angle_gamma   90.00
#
_symmetry.space_group_name_H-M   'P 1'
#
loop_
_entity.id
_entity.type
_entity.pdbx_description
1 polymer ?
#
loop_
_entity_poly.entity_id
_entity_poly.type
_entity_poly.pdbx_seq_one_letter_code
_entity_poly.pdbx_strand_id
1 'polypeptide(L)'
;AMAQDQQIWDEELNRFLTPQEMGQEDVYLTPEDAAKLMFPKSDSIRSEILTITEEQKRIIEERIGWHFPETTFECFIGETKGTIDGWAFIQNTIGKHKPMTYMVGVDPNGGVTNVEILVCRASRGSEVRKKRF
;
A
#
# COMPACT_ATOMS: atom_id res chain seq x y z
N ALA A 1 -2.28 -31.93 -9.71
CA ALA A 1 -1.14 -31.38 -10.47
C ALA A 1 -0.05 -31.03 -9.48
N MET A 2 1.15 -31.57 -9.64
CA MET A 2 2.25 -31.37 -8.67
C MET A 2 2.74 -29.92 -8.78
N ALA A 3 2.56 -29.15 -7.71
CA ALA A 3 3.25 -27.88 -7.56
C ALA A 3 4.76 -28.18 -7.60
N GLN A 4 5.47 -27.58 -8.55
CA GLN A 4 6.92 -27.68 -8.60
C GLN A 4 7.46 -27.12 -7.28
N ASP A 5 8.21 -27.95 -6.56
CA ASP A 5 8.86 -27.65 -5.29
C ASP A 5 9.99 -26.64 -5.56
N GLN A 6 9.62 -25.39 -5.75
CA GLN A 6 10.52 -24.33 -6.21
C GLN A 6 11.38 -23.87 -5.04
N GLN A 7 12.46 -24.60 -4.74
CA GLN A 7 13.39 -24.25 -3.67
C GLN A 7 14.01 -22.87 -3.92
N ILE A 8 13.81 -21.93 -2.98
CA ILE A 8 14.38 -20.58 -3.05
C ILE A 8 15.60 -20.52 -2.13
N TRP A 9 16.79 -20.36 -2.72
CA TRP A 9 18.03 -20.13 -1.96
C TRP A 9 18.10 -18.69 -1.43
N ASP A 10 18.50 -18.54 -0.18
CA ASP A 10 18.65 -17.27 0.52
C ASP A 10 20.14 -16.95 0.69
N GLU A 11 20.65 -15.96 -0.04
CA GLU A 11 22.06 -15.55 0.05
C GLU A 11 22.42 -14.88 1.39
N GLU A 12 21.44 -14.32 2.12
CA GLU A 12 21.67 -13.63 3.40
C GLU A 12 21.59 -14.60 4.58
N LEU A 13 20.65 -15.56 4.54
CA LEU A 13 20.53 -16.63 5.54
C LEU A 13 21.44 -17.83 5.24
N ASN A 14 22.05 -17.87 4.04
CA ASN A 14 22.86 -18.96 3.53
C ASN A 14 22.17 -20.34 3.65
N ARG A 15 20.87 -20.38 3.33
CA ARG A 15 20.03 -21.59 3.37
C ARG A 15 18.84 -21.49 2.39
N PHE A 16 18.17 -22.61 2.15
CA PHE A 16 16.87 -22.58 1.47
C PHE A 16 15.76 -22.05 2.40
N LEU A 17 14.81 -21.30 1.83
CA LEU A 17 13.57 -20.93 2.51
C LEU A 17 12.69 -22.16 2.74
N THR A 18 11.99 -22.18 3.87
CA THR A 18 10.99 -23.20 4.17
C THR A 18 9.71 -22.99 3.34
N PRO A 19 8.90 -24.04 3.10
CA PRO A 19 7.63 -23.89 2.39
C PRO A 19 6.67 -22.87 3.04
N GLN A 20 6.72 -22.74 4.37
CA GLN A 20 5.95 -21.73 5.11
C GLN A 20 6.42 -20.32 4.74
N GLU A 21 7.73 -20.06 4.76
CA GLU A 21 8.30 -18.76 4.36
C GLU A 21 7.99 -18.42 2.88
N MET A 22 7.88 -19.43 2.01
CA MET A 22 7.60 -19.22 0.59
C MET A 22 6.14 -18.83 0.28
N GLY A 23 5.20 -19.16 1.17
CA GLY A 23 3.76 -18.94 0.98
C GLY A 23 3.13 -17.97 1.99
N GLN A 24 3.93 -17.33 2.84
CA GLN A 24 3.41 -16.47 3.91
C GLN A 24 2.93 -15.12 3.35
N GLU A 25 1.61 -14.90 3.44
CA GLU A 25 0.96 -13.61 3.28
C GLU A 25 0.57 -13.11 4.67
N ASP A 26 1.28 -12.10 5.17
CA ASP A 26 0.93 -11.47 6.45
C ASP A 26 0.04 -10.26 6.17
N VAL A 27 -1.21 -10.33 6.62
CA VAL A 27 -2.14 -9.19 6.69
C VAL A 27 -1.91 -8.48 8.03
N TYR A 28 -1.36 -7.28 7.99
CA TYR A 28 -1.04 -6.48 9.17
C TYR A 28 -2.18 -5.53 9.56
N LEU A 29 -2.81 -4.92 8.56
CA LEU A 29 -3.91 -3.99 8.73
C LEU A 29 -4.97 -4.25 7.67
N THR A 30 -6.23 -4.19 8.09
CA THR A 30 -7.36 -4.05 7.16
C THR A 30 -7.34 -2.63 6.58
N PRO A 31 -7.86 -2.40 5.37
CA PRO A 31 -8.04 -1.06 4.84
C PRO A 31 -8.77 -0.11 5.79
N GLU A 32 -9.80 -0.59 6.48
CA GLU A 32 -10.59 0.20 7.42
C GLU A 32 -9.80 0.58 8.68
N ASP A 33 -8.99 -0.33 9.22
CA ASP A 33 -8.15 -0.03 10.38
C ASP A 33 -7.00 0.91 10.01
N ALA A 34 -6.40 0.71 8.83
CA ALA A 34 -5.42 1.65 8.28
C ALA A 34 -6.04 3.04 8.09
N ALA A 35 -7.26 3.14 7.55
CA ALA A 35 -7.94 4.42 7.37
C ALA A 35 -8.18 5.17 8.70
N LYS A 36 -8.52 4.45 9.79
CA LYS A 36 -8.61 5.06 11.13
C LYS A 36 -7.25 5.59 11.62
N LEU A 37 -6.15 4.94 11.26
CA LEU A 37 -4.79 5.42 11.56
C LEU A 37 -4.40 6.63 10.70
N MET A 38 -4.88 6.72 9.46
CA MET A 38 -4.69 7.89 8.59
C MET A 38 -5.46 9.11 9.11
N PHE A 39 -6.66 8.90 9.66
CA PHE A 39 -7.59 9.96 10.05
C PHE A 39 -8.01 9.88 11.53
N PRO A 40 -7.07 9.91 12.50
CA PRO A 40 -7.38 9.69 13.91
C PRO A 40 -8.23 10.81 14.54
N LYS A 41 -8.41 11.93 13.84
CA LYS A 41 -9.13 13.13 14.31
C LYS A 41 -10.36 13.47 13.47
N SER A 42 -10.61 12.77 12.37
CA SER A 42 -11.74 13.07 11.50
C SER A 42 -13.05 12.61 12.14
N ASP A 43 -14.10 13.39 11.97
CA ASP A 43 -15.43 13.02 12.46
C ASP A 43 -15.99 11.80 11.71
N SER A 44 -15.66 11.68 10.42
CA SER A 44 -16.12 10.59 9.56
C SER A 44 -15.05 10.17 8.55
N ILE A 45 -15.11 8.91 8.14
CA ILE A 45 -14.27 8.32 7.10
C ILE A 45 -15.19 7.58 6.14
N ARG A 46 -15.04 7.83 4.84
CA ARG A 46 -15.74 7.09 3.76
C ARG A 46 -14.74 6.51 2.76
N SER A 47 -15.11 5.41 2.12
CA SER A 47 -14.38 4.87 0.97
C SER A 47 -15.00 5.38 -0.34
N GLU A 48 -14.16 5.66 -1.33
CA GLU A 48 -14.54 6.11 -2.66
C GLU A 48 -13.60 5.51 -3.72
N ILE A 49 -14.09 5.34 -4.94
CA ILE A 49 -13.27 4.97 -6.09
C ILE A 49 -13.08 6.23 -6.94
N LEU A 50 -11.86 6.76 -6.94
CA LEU A 50 -11.47 7.88 -7.78
C LEU A 50 -11.12 7.37 -9.17
N THR A 51 -11.84 7.85 -10.18
CA THR A 51 -11.53 7.57 -11.60
C THR A 51 -10.86 8.81 -12.19
N ILE A 52 -9.71 8.63 -12.83
CA ILE A 52 -9.01 9.69 -13.55
C ILE A 52 -9.26 9.59 -15.05
N THR A 53 -9.28 10.72 -15.73
CA THR A 53 -9.33 10.78 -17.19
C THR A 53 -7.94 10.54 -17.79
N GLU A 54 -7.88 10.20 -19.07
CA GLU A 54 -6.60 10.05 -19.80
C GLU A 54 -5.74 11.32 -19.76
N GLU A 55 -6.37 12.51 -19.79
CA GLU A 55 -5.63 13.78 -19.68
C GLU A 55 -5.03 13.96 -18.29
N GLN A 56 -5.78 13.66 -17.23
CA GLN A 56 -5.27 13.70 -15.86
C GLN A 56 -4.14 12.68 -15.67
N LYS A 57 -4.30 11.49 -16.22
CA LYS A 57 -3.28 10.44 -16.21
C LYS A 57 -1.98 10.93 -16.84
N ARG A 58 -2.05 11.50 -18.05
CA ARG A 58 -0.87 12.06 -18.72
C ARG A 58 -0.16 13.11 -17.87
N ILE A 59 -0.89 14.05 -17.28
CA ILE A 59 -0.32 15.09 -16.41
C ILE A 59 0.39 14.48 -15.19
N ILE A 60 -0.19 13.42 -14.61
CA ILE A 60 0.41 12.72 -13.46
C ILE A 60 1.69 11.99 -13.89
N GLU A 61 1.65 11.23 -15.00
CA GLU A 61 2.80 10.51 -15.55
C GLU A 61 3.97 11.45 -15.89
N GLU A 62 3.68 12.63 -16.47
CA GLU A 62 4.68 13.67 -16.74
C GLU A 62 5.34 14.20 -15.45
N ARG A 63 4.57 14.35 -14.36
CA ARG A 63 5.09 14.86 -13.08
C ARG A 63 5.92 13.83 -12.32
N ILE A 64 5.52 12.57 -12.33
CA ILE A 64 6.21 11.50 -11.59
C ILE A 64 7.34 10.87 -12.41
N GLY A 65 7.35 11.07 -13.73
CA GLY A 65 8.42 10.60 -14.63
C GLY A 65 8.32 9.11 -14.99
N TRP A 66 7.18 8.46 -14.73
CA TRP A 66 6.92 7.08 -15.15
C TRP A 66 5.45 6.89 -15.54
N HIS A 67 5.20 5.86 -16.35
CA HIS A 67 3.85 5.46 -16.76
C HIS A 67 3.29 4.42 -15.79
N PHE A 68 1.97 4.41 -15.61
CA PHE A 68 1.28 3.44 -14.76
C PHE A 68 -0.02 2.94 -15.44
N PRO A 69 -0.43 1.67 -15.24
CA PRO A 69 -1.58 1.13 -15.95
C PRO A 69 -2.94 1.60 -15.39
N GLU A 70 -3.00 1.98 -14.11
CA GLU A 70 -4.24 2.27 -13.40
C GLU A 70 -4.98 3.51 -13.96
N THR A 71 -6.30 3.48 -13.87
CA THR A 71 -7.21 4.62 -14.14
C THR A 71 -8.21 4.83 -13.01
N THR A 72 -8.24 3.92 -12.04
CA THR A 72 -9.07 3.97 -10.85
C THR A 72 -8.23 3.75 -9.60
N PHE A 73 -8.56 4.44 -8.53
CA PHE A 73 -7.87 4.37 -7.25
C PHE A 73 -8.88 4.24 -6.13
N GLU A 74 -8.77 3.19 -5.33
CA GLU A 74 -9.50 3.08 -4.08
C GLU A 74 -8.90 4.04 -3.06
N CYS A 75 -9.73 4.92 -2.51
CA CYS A 75 -9.31 5.89 -1.52
C CYS A 75 -10.28 5.98 -0.35
N PHE A 76 -9.76 6.48 0.77
CA PHE A 76 -10.53 6.88 1.92
C PHE A 76 -10.46 8.39 2.09
N ILE A 77 -11.56 9.00 2.49
CA ILE A 77 -11.66 10.44 2.70
C ILE A 77 -12.03 10.68 4.16
N GLY A 78 -11.14 11.35 4.89
CA GLY A 78 -11.40 11.86 6.23
C GLY A 78 -12.10 13.21 6.15
N GLU A 79 -13.17 13.41 6.91
CA GLU A 79 -13.94 14.64 6.91
C GLU A 79 -14.38 15.04 8.32
N THR A 80 -14.21 16.33 8.64
CA THR A 80 -14.65 16.96 9.88
C THR A 80 -15.58 18.12 9.55
N LYS A 81 -16.82 18.07 10.06
CA LYS A 81 -17.83 19.14 9.88
C LYS A 81 -17.99 19.64 8.44
N GLY A 82 -17.98 18.74 7.44
CA GLY A 82 -18.13 19.12 6.03
C GLY A 82 -16.82 19.54 5.33
N THR A 83 -15.69 19.55 6.04
CA THR A 83 -14.38 19.90 5.49
C THR A 83 -13.53 18.65 5.35
N ILE A 84 -12.94 18.44 4.17
CA ILE A 84 -12.03 17.31 3.94
C ILE A 84 -10.74 17.56 4.69
N ASP A 85 -10.40 16.62 5.58
CA ASP A 85 -9.15 16.62 6.34
C ASP A 85 -8.00 15.98 5.57
N GLY A 86 -8.31 15.16 4.55
CA GLY A 86 -7.32 14.54 3.67
C GLY A 86 -7.86 13.31 2.92
N TRP A 87 -6.95 12.67 2.18
CA TRP A 87 -7.20 11.44 1.41
C TRP A 87 -6.19 10.36 1.77
N ALA A 88 -6.59 9.10 1.70
CA ALA A 88 -5.69 7.97 1.87
C ALA A 88 -5.86 6.99 0.72
N PHE A 89 -4.77 6.64 0.04
CA PHE A 89 -4.80 5.81 -1.17
C PHE A 89 -4.18 4.45 -0.90
N ILE A 90 -4.86 3.38 -1.30
CA ILE A 90 -4.26 2.04 -1.30
C ILE A 90 -3.42 1.91 -2.57
N GLN A 91 -2.18 1.46 -2.42
CA GLN A 91 -1.28 1.18 -3.52
C GLN A 91 -0.71 -0.23 -3.42
N ASN A 92 -0.54 -0.84 -4.59
CA ASN A 92 0.09 -2.13 -4.76
C ASN A 92 1.40 -1.93 -5.50
N THR A 93 2.48 -2.47 -4.96
CA THR A 93 3.80 -2.42 -5.62
C THR A 93 4.49 -3.77 -5.51
N ILE A 94 5.43 -4.02 -6.41
CA ILE A 94 6.32 -5.18 -6.32
C ILE A 94 7.54 -4.74 -5.50
N GLY A 95 7.68 -5.25 -4.29
CA GLY A 95 8.90 -5.07 -3.50
C GLY A 95 10.09 -5.83 -4.12
N LYS A 96 11.20 -5.99 -3.37
CA LYS A 96 12.40 -6.68 -3.88
C LYS A 96 12.12 -8.03 -4.54
N HIS A 97 11.14 -8.77 -4.02
CA HIS A 97 10.80 -10.12 -4.51
C HIS A 97 9.30 -10.42 -4.63
N LYS A 98 8.43 -9.68 -3.94
CA LYS A 98 7.01 -10.03 -3.78
C LYS A 98 6.12 -8.78 -3.73
N PRO A 99 4.83 -8.89 -4.13
CA PRO A 99 3.89 -7.78 -4.02
C PRO A 99 3.67 -7.35 -2.58
N MET A 100 3.55 -6.05 -2.36
CA MET A 100 3.23 -5.41 -1.10
C MET A 100 2.08 -4.43 -1.31
N THR A 101 1.17 -4.36 -0.34
CA THR A 101 0.05 -3.43 -0.32
C THR A 101 0.24 -2.47 0.84
N TYR A 102 0.18 -1.17 0.56
CA TYR A 102 0.36 -0.11 1.54
C TYR A 102 -0.66 1.00 1.30
N MET A 103 -0.88 1.83 2.32
CA MET A 103 -1.77 2.98 2.25
C MET A 103 -0.97 4.24 2.57
N VAL A 104 -1.20 5.30 1.78
CA VAL A 104 -0.57 6.61 1.96
C VAL A 104 -1.65 7.64 2.24
N GLY A 105 -1.57 8.29 3.40
CA GLY A 105 -2.39 9.44 3.78
C GLY A 105 -1.75 10.75 3.30
N VAL A 106 -2.56 11.66 2.76
CA VAL A 106 -2.17 12.99 2.32
C VAL A 106 -3.13 14.05 2.84
N ASP A 107 -2.60 15.21 3.21
CA ASP A 107 -3.38 16.37 3.61
C ASP A 107 -3.93 17.16 2.40
N PRO A 108 -4.79 18.17 2.61
CA PRO A 108 -5.36 18.98 1.53
C PRO A 108 -4.36 19.78 0.69
N ASN A 109 -3.12 19.93 1.18
CA ASN A 109 -2.03 20.59 0.45
C ASN A 109 -1.16 19.59 -0.32
N GLY A 110 -1.47 18.28 -0.25
CA GLY A 110 -0.69 17.21 -0.87
C GLY A 110 0.52 16.76 -0.06
N GLY A 111 0.63 17.18 1.20
CA GLY A 111 1.67 16.71 2.11
C GLY A 111 1.35 15.29 2.61
N VAL A 112 2.33 14.38 2.60
CA VAL A 112 2.16 13.03 3.17
C VAL A 112 2.03 13.12 4.68
N THR A 113 0.95 12.58 5.23
CA THR A 113 0.65 12.63 6.67
C THR A 113 0.98 11.33 7.39
N ASN A 114 0.79 10.18 6.73
CA ASN A 114 1.13 8.86 7.26
C ASN A 114 1.28 7.82 6.14
N VAL A 115 2.00 6.73 6.41
CA VAL A 115 2.18 5.58 5.52
C VAL A 115 2.07 4.31 6.35
N GLU A 116 1.20 3.38 5.95
CA GLU A 116 0.99 2.12 6.66
C GLU A 116 1.05 0.93 5.70
N ILE A 117 1.61 -0.19 6.15
CA ILE A 117 1.65 -1.42 5.38
C ILE A 117 0.45 -2.27 5.74
N LEU A 118 -0.34 -2.63 4.74
CA LEU A 118 -1.54 -3.45 4.92
C LEU A 118 -1.21 -4.93 4.80
N VAL A 119 -0.52 -5.29 3.71
CA VAL A 119 -0.19 -6.69 3.40
C VAL A 119 1.25 -6.78 2.92
N CYS A 120 2.05 -7.65 3.53
CA CYS A 120 3.35 -8.03 2.99
C CYS A 120 3.35 -9.51 2.65
N ARG A 121 3.67 -9.82 1.39
CA ARG A 121 3.78 -11.19 0.88
C ARG A 121 5.23 -11.66 0.78
N ALA A 122 6.13 -10.94 1.43
CA ALA A 122 7.56 -11.23 1.45
C ALA A 122 7.95 -11.91 2.76
N SER A 123 8.70 -13.00 2.67
CA SER A 123 9.37 -13.63 3.81
C SER A 123 10.43 -12.73 4.47
N ARG A 124 10.88 -11.67 3.76
CA ARG A 124 11.89 -10.70 4.22
C ARG A 124 11.37 -9.27 4.07
N GLY A 125 11.83 -8.36 4.94
CA GLY A 125 11.50 -6.93 4.86
C GLY A 125 10.27 -6.53 5.66
N SER A 126 9.68 -7.42 6.46
CA SER A 126 8.56 -7.06 7.35
C SER A 126 8.91 -5.95 8.35
N GLU A 127 10.20 -5.67 8.55
CA GLU A 127 10.70 -4.59 9.41
C GLU A 127 10.22 -3.21 9.01
N VAL A 128 9.88 -2.98 7.72
CA VAL A 128 9.31 -1.69 7.27
C VAL A 128 7.98 -1.35 7.95
N ARG A 129 7.35 -2.31 8.65
CA ARG A 129 6.18 -2.06 9.50
C ARG A 129 6.51 -1.31 10.81
N LYS A 130 7.79 -1.28 11.22
CA LYS A 130 8.16 -0.63 12.47
C LYS A 130 8.13 0.88 12.23
N LYS A 131 7.39 1.61 13.05
CA LYS A 131 7.25 3.09 13.06
C LYS A 131 8.54 3.92 12.86
N ARG A 132 9.71 3.32 13.08
CA ARG A 132 11.01 3.98 12.87
C ARG A 132 11.41 4.11 11.39
N PHE A 133 10.72 3.39 10.51
CA PHE A 133 10.93 3.41 9.07
C PHE A 133 9.78 4.16 8.39
#